data_AF-A0A210Q1Y9-F1
#
_entry.id   AF-A0A210Q1Y9-F1
#
_cell.length_a   1.000
_cell.length_b   1.000
_cell.length_c   1.000
_cell.angle_alpha   90.00
_cell.angle_beta   90.00
_cell.angle_gamma   90.00
#
_symmetry.space_group_name_H-M   'P 1'
#
loop_
_entity.id
_entity.type
_entity.pdbx_description
1 polymer ?
#
loop_
_entity_poly.entity_id
_entity_poly.type
_entity_poly.pdbx_seq_one_letter_code
_entity_poly.pdbx_strand_id
1 'polypeptide(L)'
;MLLQFRIIDELPNNKQYLCLSEDQCLQSDMTPCHKRPKRDTWRETSPSGFYYQGRWRTLQCSNKLDHPVSRSYVNCLRGCHVLLIGDSNLRSWFIHINHMLNMTITTEKINIKWYTTLEAENVKLNASLALAVHANPFYGGYNALPKTSVQSVAWQLDQVNTTRHIVVVIHMYLHLARTIPDEYRAHVKEAKRGIDRLFKRAPNAAVFIKGPHGVTTSSFQAPVDFIRKIQEQILFEEFKNIIDKVVFLNQWDMTAGSASIPIHTNKDHLNNMVDLFLSYFCH
;
A
#
# COMPACT_ATOMS: atom_id res chain seq x y z
N MET A 1 20.71 -16.30 22.60
CA MET A 1 19.46 -16.55 23.35
C MET A 1 18.33 -15.97 22.52
N LEU A 2 17.68 -16.80 21.70
CA LEU A 2 16.50 -16.40 20.91
C LEU A 2 15.31 -16.35 21.87
N LEU A 3 14.82 -15.15 22.19
CA LEU A 3 13.52 -15.00 22.82
C LEU A 3 12.46 -15.42 21.79
N GLN A 4 11.97 -16.65 21.93
CA GLN A 4 10.85 -17.18 21.15
C GLN A 4 9.57 -16.60 21.75
N PHE A 5 9.09 -15.48 21.21
CA PHE A 5 7.76 -14.99 21.55
C PHE A 5 6.72 -15.94 20.92
N ARG A 6 5.89 -16.57 21.75
CA ARG A 6 4.67 -17.25 21.29
C ARG A 6 3.49 -16.32 21.56
N ILE A 7 2.76 -15.99 20.51
CA ILE A 7 1.52 -15.24 20.61
C ILE A 7 0.42 -16.27 20.88
N ILE A 8 -0.30 -16.10 21.98
CA ILE A 8 -1.43 -16.95 22.37
C ILE A 8 -2.70 -16.09 22.29
N ASP A 9 -3.58 -16.56 21.40
CA ASP A 9 -4.98 -16.24 21.09
C ASP A 9 -5.73 -15.02 21.70
N GLU A 10 -6.67 -14.52 20.88
CA GLU A 10 -7.82 -13.71 21.29
C GLU A 10 -8.90 -14.59 21.94
N LEU A 11 -9.11 -14.43 23.25
CA LEU A 11 -10.37 -14.72 23.94
C LEU A 11 -11.42 -13.62 23.60
N PRO A 12 -12.73 -13.83 23.85
CA PRO A 12 -13.78 -12.96 23.29
C PRO A 12 -13.56 -11.48 23.65
N ASN A 13 -13.82 -10.59 22.68
CA ASN A 13 -13.74 -9.11 22.72
C ASN A 13 -12.57 -8.40 21.99
N ASN A 14 -11.95 -8.98 20.95
CA ASN A 14 -11.04 -8.26 20.02
C ASN A 14 -9.80 -7.62 20.72
N LYS A 15 -9.32 -8.20 21.83
CA LYS A 15 -8.15 -7.71 22.57
C LYS A 15 -6.89 -8.50 22.19
N GLN A 16 -5.85 -7.80 21.76
CA GLN A 16 -4.54 -8.42 21.53
C GLN A 16 -3.73 -8.50 22.82
N TYR A 17 -3.02 -9.62 22.99
CA TYR A 17 -2.12 -9.86 24.11
C TYR A 17 -0.71 -10.17 23.60
N LEU A 18 0.29 -9.53 24.18
CA LEU A 18 1.70 -9.89 23.99
C LEU A 18 2.10 -10.80 25.14
N CYS A 19 2.43 -12.06 24.82
CA CYS A 19 2.74 -13.08 25.81
C CYS A 19 4.23 -13.43 25.80
N LEU A 20 4.85 -13.40 26.97
CA LEU A 20 6.22 -13.91 27.21
C LEU A 20 6.19 -15.42 27.54
N SER A 21 5.07 -15.89 28.12
CA SER A 21 4.72 -17.29 28.40
C SER A 21 3.19 -17.44 28.47
N GLU A 22 2.67 -18.68 28.57
CA GLU A 22 1.22 -18.95 28.72
C GLU A 22 0.56 -18.14 29.85
N ASP A 23 1.30 -17.91 30.94
CA ASP A 23 0.80 -17.19 32.12
C ASP A 23 1.20 -15.70 32.18
N GLN A 24 1.95 -15.19 31.19
CA GLN A 24 2.47 -13.82 31.19
C GLN A 24 2.07 -13.08 29.92
N CYS A 25 0.80 -12.65 29.87
CA CYS A 25 0.22 -11.91 28.77
C CYS A 25 -0.14 -10.48 29.18
N LEU A 26 0.39 -9.48 28.47
CA LEU A 26 0.02 -8.08 28.63
C LEU A 26 -1.09 -7.73 27.65
N GLN A 27 -2.21 -7.19 28.15
CA GLN A 27 -3.26 -6.62 27.30
C GLN A 27 -2.67 -5.40 26.57
N SER A 28 -2.49 -5.49 25.25
CA SER A 28 -2.03 -4.33 24.49
C SER A 28 -3.23 -3.44 24.20
N ASP A 29 -3.41 -2.35 24.96
CA ASP A 29 -4.27 -1.25 24.53
C ASP A 29 -3.53 -0.49 23.41
N MET A 30 -3.58 -1.06 22.20
CA MET A 30 -2.86 -0.50 21.08
C MET A 30 -3.52 0.77 20.58
N THR A 31 -2.68 1.73 20.22
CA THR A 31 -3.12 2.94 19.55
C THR A 31 -3.78 2.58 18.21
N PRO A 32 -4.94 3.17 17.85
CA PRO A 32 -5.54 2.98 16.53
C PRO A 32 -4.57 3.38 15.42
N CYS A 33 -4.50 2.61 14.33
CA CYS A 33 -3.51 2.85 13.26
C CYS A 33 -3.57 4.28 12.68
N HIS A 34 -4.76 4.86 12.47
CA HIS A 34 -4.92 6.25 12.03
C HIS A 34 -4.41 7.32 13.02
N LYS A 35 -4.19 6.97 14.30
CA LYS A 35 -3.61 7.85 15.33
C LYS A 35 -2.12 7.62 15.55
N ARG A 36 -1.55 6.56 14.97
CA ARG A 36 -0.12 6.25 15.10
C ARG A 36 0.71 7.32 14.37
N PRO A 37 1.81 7.81 14.96
CA PRO A 37 2.72 8.71 14.26
C PRO A 37 3.23 8.09 12.96
N LYS A 38 3.06 8.80 11.83
CA LYS A 38 3.43 8.28 10.50
C LYS A 38 4.92 7.91 10.41
N ARG A 39 5.79 8.65 11.09
CA ARG A 39 7.23 8.36 11.18
C ARG A 39 7.55 6.95 11.67
N ASP A 40 6.70 6.38 12.53
CA ASP A 40 6.96 5.06 13.13
C ASP A 40 6.78 3.94 12.11
N THR A 41 5.96 4.18 11.07
CA THR A 41 5.74 3.23 9.97
C THR A 41 7.00 3.02 9.11
N TRP A 42 7.93 3.97 9.11
CA TRP A 42 9.21 3.90 8.39
C TRP A 42 10.32 3.20 9.17
N ARG A 43 10.12 2.96 10.46
CA ARG A 43 11.12 2.42 11.40
C ARG A 43 10.67 1.09 12.01
N GLU A 44 9.68 0.46 11.39
CA GLU A 44 9.10 -0.78 11.87
C GLU A 44 10.08 -1.93 11.73
N THR A 45 10.25 -2.69 12.82
CA THR A 45 11.08 -3.89 12.85
C THR A 45 10.25 -5.11 12.44
N SER A 46 10.88 -6.08 11.77
CA SER A 46 10.25 -7.36 11.50
C SER A 46 10.26 -8.24 12.77
N PRO A 47 9.17 -8.95 13.10
CA PRO A 47 7.91 -8.96 12.37
C PRO A 47 7.03 -7.73 12.64
N SER A 48 6.38 -7.22 11.59
CA SER A 48 5.35 -6.17 11.64
C SER A 48 3.96 -6.73 12.04
N GLY A 49 3.79 -8.04 12.03
CA GLY A 49 2.52 -8.68 12.33
C GLY A 49 2.53 -10.18 12.09
N PHE A 50 1.34 -10.79 12.18
CA PHE A 50 1.13 -12.21 11.94
C PHE A 50 -0.27 -12.47 11.39
N TYR A 51 -0.47 -13.62 10.74
CA TYR A 51 -1.80 -14.07 10.34
C TYR A 51 -2.49 -14.83 11.46
N TYR A 52 -3.76 -14.51 11.70
CA TYR A 52 -4.64 -15.22 12.59
C TYR A 52 -6.01 -15.39 11.92
N GLN A 53 -6.48 -16.63 11.77
CA GLN A 53 -7.76 -16.95 11.11
C GLN A 53 -7.94 -16.25 9.74
N GLY A 54 -6.89 -16.22 8.92
CA GLY A 54 -6.90 -15.57 7.61
C GLY A 54 -6.84 -14.05 7.61
N ARG A 55 -6.65 -13.42 8.79
CA ARG A 55 -6.54 -11.97 8.96
C ARG A 55 -5.15 -11.57 9.42
N TRP A 56 -4.63 -10.48 8.88
CA TRP A 56 -3.39 -9.88 9.32
C TRP A 56 -3.63 -9.09 10.61
N ARG A 57 -2.83 -9.38 11.64
CA ARG A 57 -2.80 -8.66 12.91
C ARG A 57 -1.47 -7.92 12.99
N THR A 58 -1.51 -6.60 12.92
CA THR A 58 -0.35 -5.73 13.12
C THR A 58 -0.01 -5.66 14.61
N LEU A 59 1.29 -5.65 14.95
CA LEU A 59 1.75 -5.63 16.35
C LEU A 59 1.86 -4.22 16.95
N GLN A 60 1.85 -3.19 16.10
CA GLN A 60 2.16 -1.81 16.48
C GLN A 60 0.92 -0.92 16.60
N CYS A 61 -0.22 -1.36 16.08
CA CYS A 61 -1.48 -0.60 16.14
C CYS A 61 -2.70 -1.52 15.98
N SER A 62 -3.85 -1.06 16.48
CA SER A 62 -5.12 -1.75 16.29
C SER A 62 -5.88 -1.21 15.08
N ASN A 63 -6.35 -2.09 14.20
CA ASN A 63 -7.45 -1.75 13.31
C ASN A 63 -8.78 -1.98 14.04
N LYS A 64 -9.51 -0.90 14.34
CA LYS A 64 -10.81 -0.97 15.03
C LYS A 64 -12.00 -1.11 14.09
N LEU A 65 -11.77 -1.07 12.77
CA LEU A 65 -12.81 -1.23 11.77
C LEU A 65 -12.98 -2.72 11.44
N ASP A 66 -14.20 -3.22 11.54
CA ASP A 66 -14.51 -4.62 11.24
C ASP A 66 -14.31 -4.91 9.73
N HIS A 67 -13.62 -6.01 9.44
CA HIS A 67 -13.42 -6.59 8.10
C HIS A 67 -14.39 -7.77 7.87
N PRO A 68 -14.81 -8.08 6.61
CA PRO A 68 -14.55 -7.41 5.34
C PRO A 68 -15.69 -6.47 4.92
N VAL A 69 -15.38 -5.38 4.22
CA VAL A 69 -16.41 -4.52 3.58
C VAL A 69 -17.37 -3.92 4.61
N SER A 70 -16.85 -3.34 5.69
CA SER A 70 -17.72 -2.58 6.57
C SER A 70 -18.23 -1.34 5.85
N ARG A 71 -19.49 -0.99 6.15
CA ARG A 71 -20.08 0.31 5.82
C ARG A 71 -19.18 1.48 6.28
N SER A 72 -18.30 1.24 7.26
CA SER A 72 -17.30 2.17 7.75
C SER A 72 -16.26 2.58 6.71
N TYR A 73 -15.66 1.65 5.95
CA TYR A 73 -14.70 2.04 4.88
C TYR A 73 -15.38 2.79 3.73
N VAL A 74 -16.59 2.36 3.36
CA VAL A 74 -17.40 3.07 2.33
C VAL A 74 -17.73 4.49 2.78
N ASN A 75 -18.11 4.67 4.04
CA ASN A 75 -18.40 5.98 4.61
C ASN A 75 -17.15 6.85 4.72
N CYS A 76 -16.02 6.27 5.15
CA CYS A 76 -14.72 6.95 5.24
C CYS A 76 -14.25 7.48 3.88
N LEU A 77 -14.40 6.68 2.81
CA LEU A 77 -13.97 7.06 1.45
C LEU A 77 -14.99 7.94 0.70
N ARG A 78 -16.12 8.29 1.32
CA ARG A 78 -17.07 9.26 0.76
C ARG A 78 -16.38 10.61 0.58
N GLY A 79 -16.60 11.25 -0.56
CA GLY A 79 -15.98 12.56 -0.85
C GLY A 79 -14.47 12.49 -1.13
N CYS A 80 -13.88 11.30 -1.29
CA CYS A 80 -12.46 11.12 -1.57
C CYS A 80 -12.17 10.93 -3.07
N HIS A 81 -11.00 11.39 -3.49
CA HIS A 81 -10.36 10.98 -4.74
C HIS A 81 -9.17 10.09 -4.40
N VAL A 82 -9.30 8.78 -4.63
CA VAL A 82 -8.24 7.81 -4.40
C VAL A 82 -7.44 7.63 -5.69
N LEU A 83 -6.16 7.99 -5.67
CA LEU A 83 -5.24 7.83 -6.79
C LEU A 83 -4.19 6.76 -6.46
N LEU A 84 -4.20 5.68 -7.23
CA LEU A 84 -3.23 4.60 -7.14
C LEU A 84 -2.20 4.76 -8.27
N ILE A 85 -0.91 4.87 -7.94
CA ILE A 85 0.17 5.01 -8.94
C ILE A 85 1.17 3.88 -8.75
N GLY A 86 1.27 2.95 -9.68
CA GLY A 86 2.28 1.91 -9.57
C GLY A 86 2.21 0.84 -10.63
N ASP A 87 1.78 -0.36 -10.25
CA ASP A 87 1.86 -1.53 -11.10
C ASP A 87 0.65 -2.47 -10.99
N SER A 88 0.81 -3.67 -11.53
CA SER A 88 -0.18 -4.75 -11.50
C SER A 88 -0.74 -5.05 -10.10
N ASN A 89 0.01 -4.82 -9.01
CA ASN A 89 -0.51 -4.99 -7.65
C ASN A 89 -1.48 -3.88 -7.27
N LEU A 90 -1.18 -2.62 -7.59
CA LEU A 90 -2.13 -1.53 -7.39
C LEU A 90 -3.31 -1.60 -8.36
N ARG A 91 -3.17 -2.28 -9.52
CA ARG A 91 -4.32 -2.65 -10.35
C ARG A 91 -5.26 -3.61 -9.64
N SER A 92 -4.74 -4.60 -8.92
CA SER A 92 -5.57 -5.47 -8.08
C SER A 92 -6.27 -4.69 -6.95
N TRP A 93 -5.59 -3.71 -6.35
CA TRP A 93 -6.21 -2.80 -5.37
C TRP A 93 -7.32 -1.97 -6.01
N PHE A 94 -7.11 -1.44 -7.21
CA PHE A 94 -8.15 -0.71 -7.96
C PHE A 94 -9.40 -1.57 -8.12
N ILE A 95 -9.25 -2.82 -8.59
CA ILE A 95 -10.39 -3.73 -8.79
C ILE A 95 -11.11 -3.99 -7.46
N HIS A 96 -10.36 -4.24 -6.39
CA HIS A 96 -10.91 -4.47 -5.06
C HIS A 96 -11.67 -3.25 -4.53
N ILE A 97 -11.07 -2.06 -4.56
CA ILE A 97 -11.68 -0.82 -4.07
C ILE A 97 -12.89 -0.42 -4.93
N ASN A 98 -12.80 -0.58 -6.25
CA ASN A 98 -13.91 -0.33 -7.16
C ASN A 98 -15.13 -1.20 -6.81
N HIS A 99 -14.90 -2.50 -6.54
CA HIS A 99 -15.96 -3.41 -6.10
C HIS A 99 -16.51 -3.03 -4.72
N MET A 100 -15.64 -2.72 -3.76
CA MET A 100 -16.03 -2.30 -2.41
C MET A 100 -16.91 -1.04 -2.41
N LEU A 101 -16.59 -0.06 -3.26
CA LEU A 101 -17.31 1.21 -3.36
C LEU A 101 -18.43 1.19 -4.40
N ASN A 102 -18.67 0.06 -5.06
CA ASN A 102 -19.63 -0.10 -6.15
C ASN A 102 -19.53 1.04 -7.18
N MET A 103 -18.32 1.26 -7.69
CA MET A 103 -17.99 2.33 -8.63
C MET A 103 -18.20 1.89 -10.08
N THR A 104 -18.50 2.87 -10.94
CA THR A 104 -18.60 2.69 -12.40
C THR A 104 -17.31 3.12 -13.07
N ILE A 105 -16.66 2.23 -13.80
CA ILE A 105 -15.46 2.53 -14.59
C ILE A 105 -15.85 3.46 -15.75
N THR A 106 -15.21 4.62 -15.84
CA THR A 106 -15.46 5.68 -16.83
C THR A 106 -14.47 5.68 -17.98
N THR A 107 -13.33 4.98 -17.83
CA THR A 107 -12.34 4.82 -18.91
C THR A 107 -12.95 4.15 -20.13
N GLU A 108 -12.64 4.67 -21.32
CA GLU A 108 -13.09 4.09 -22.58
C GLU A 108 -12.65 2.63 -22.71
N LYS A 109 -13.61 1.74 -23.00
CA LYS A 109 -13.40 0.29 -23.02
C LYS A 109 -12.64 -0.22 -24.25
N ILE A 110 -12.42 0.63 -25.25
CA ILE A 110 -11.84 0.27 -26.54
C ILE A 110 -10.32 0.11 -26.33
N ASN A 111 -9.88 -1.11 -26.01
CA ASN A 111 -8.48 -1.50 -25.74
C ASN A 111 -7.92 -1.19 -24.35
N ILE A 112 -8.64 -1.58 -23.28
CA ILE A 112 -8.08 -1.58 -21.92
C ILE A 112 -6.93 -2.59 -21.85
N LYS A 113 -5.72 -2.11 -22.03
CA LYS A 113 -4.51 -2.86 -21.71
C LYS A 113 -4.28 -2.77 -20.21
N TRP A 114 -3.52 -3.71 -19.67
CA TRP A 114 -3.31 -3.78 -18.23
C TRP A 114 -2.61 -2.52 -17.66
N TYR A 115 -1.85 -1.82 -18.50
CA TYR A 115 -1.15 -0.57 -18.19
C TYR A 115 -1.93 0.70 -18.57
N THR A 116 -3.17 0.56 -19.07
CA THR A 116 -4.05 1.71 -19.34
C THR A 116 -4.45 2.36 -18.02
N THR A 117 -4.36 3.69 -17.95
CA THR A 117 -4.91 4.47 -16.84
C THR A 117 -6.39 4.16 -16.70
N LEU A 118 -6.82 3.78 -15.49
CA LEU A 118 -8.22 3.53 -15.19
C LEU A 118 -8.78 4.63 -14.33
N GLU A 119 -10.05 4.93 -14.54
CA GLU A 119 -10.84 5.88 -13.78
C GLU A 119 -12.19 5.24 -13.50
N ALA A 120 -12.70 5.47 -12.29
CA ALA A 120 -14.01 5.04 -11.86
C ALA A 120 -14.62 6.06 -10.92
N GLU A 121 -15.95 6.17 -10.94
CA GLU A 121 -16.69 7.12 -10.10
C GLU A 121 -17.90 6.47 -9.42
N ASN A 122 -18.24 7.00 -8.25
CA ASN A 122 -19.54 6.79 -7.61
C ASN A 122 -20.13 8.15 -7.25
N VAL A 123 -21.12 8.58 -8.04
CA VAL A 123 -21.80 9.88 -7.88
C VAL A 123 -22.48 10.01 -6.52
N LYS A 124 -23.11 8.94 -6.01
CA LYS A 124 -23.82 8.96 -4.71
C LYS A 124 -22.88 9.12 -3.52
N LEU A 125 -21.65 8.64 -3.65
CA LEU A 125 -20.60 8.80 -2.65
C LEU A 125 -19.76 10.06 -2.88
N ASN A 126 -19.97 10.77 -3.99
CA ASN A 126 -19.05 11.80 -4.49
C ASN A 126 -17.58 11.33 -4.42
N ALA A 127 -17.33 10.09 -4.81
CA ALA A 127 -16.03 9.45 -4.72
C ALA A 127 -15.52 9.11 -6.11
N SER A 128 -14.21 9.26 -6.33
CA SER A 128 -13.56 8.75 -7.54
C SER A 128 -12.30 7.96 -7.20
N LEU A 129 -11.97 7.04 -8.09
CA LEU A 129 -10.82 6.14 -8.00
C LEU A 129 -10.09 6.18 -9.33
N ALA A 130 -8.78 6.40 -9.30
CA ALA A 130 -7.93 6.38 -10.46
C ALA A 130 -6.75 5.43 -10.25
N LEU A 131 -6.30 4.78 -11.32
CA LEU A 131 -5.09 3.97 -11.38
C LEU A 131 -4.24 4.47 -12.54
N ALA A 132 -2.98 4.75 -12.27
CA ALA A 132 -1.95 4.93 -13.27
C ALA A 132 -0.79 3.97 -13.02
N VAL A 133 -0.08 3.58 -14.07
CA VAL A 133 1.21 2.89 -13.91
C VAL A 133 2.35 3.90 -13.75
N HIS A 134 3.43 3.49 -13.10
CA HIS A 134 4.64 4.32 -12.99
C HIS A 134 5.41 4.39 -14.33
N ALA A 135 6.32 5.36 -14.44
CA ALA A 135 7.14 5.58 -15.63
C ALA A 135 8.03 4.37 -16.00
N ASN A 136 8.50 4.37 -17.24
CA ASN A 136 9.60 3.50 -17.70
C ASN A 136 10.89 3.76 -16.89
N PRO A 137 11.75 2.75 -16.72
CA PRO A 137 11.63 1.39 -17.24
C PRO A 137 10.55 0.57 -16.51
N PHE A 138 9.80 -0.19 -17.28
CA PHE A 138 8.67 -0.96 -16.79
C PHE A 138 8.82 -2.41 -17.27
N TYR A 139 9.52 -3.24 -16.49
CA TYR A 139 9.85 -4.61 -16.88
C TYR A 139 8.69 -5.56 -16.62
N GLY A 140 8.00 -6.00 -17.67
CA GLY A 140 6.80 -6.86 -17.56
C GLY A 140 5.86 -6.78 -18.77
N GLY A 141 6.13 -5.87 -19.72
CA GLY A 141 5.58 -5.90 -21.07
C GLY A 141 6.66 -6.33 -22.07
N TYR A 142 6.28 -7.13 -23.07
CA TYR A 142 7.18 -7.57 -24.15
C TYR A 142 7.64 -6.42 -25.07
N ASN A 143 7.05 -5.24 -24.94
CA ASN A 143 7.38 -4.02 -25.69
C ASN A 143 7.45 -2.82 -24.75
N ALA A 144 8.25 -1.81 -25.11
CA ALA A 144 8.26 -0.52 -24.42
C ALA A 144 6.82 0.03 -24.35
N LEU A 145 6.36 0.38 -23.15
CA LEU A 145 5.04 0.94 -22.98
C LEU A 145 5.00 2.35 -23.59
N PRO A 146 3.93 2.72 -24.33
CA PRO A 146 3.80 4.06 -24.89
C PRO A 146 3.96 5.12 -23.81
N LYS A 147 4.76 6.16 -24.05
CA LYS A 147 4.98 7.25 -23.07
C LYS A 147 3.68 7.88 -22.59
N THR A 148 2.64 7.89 -23.42
CA THR A 148 1.29 8.35 -23.07
C THR A 148 0.64 7.53 -21.96
N SER A 149 1.02 6.26 -21.81
CA SER A 149 0.49 5.35 -20.78
C SER A 149 1.40 5.21 -19.55
N VAL A 150 2.68 5.59 -19.64
CA VAL A 150 3.65 5.50 -18.54
C VAL A 150 4.28 6.85 -18.25
N GLN A 151 3.73 7.55 -17.27
CA GLN A 151 4.22 8.86 -16.83
C GLN A 151 4.84 8.77 -15.43
N SER A 152 5.70 9.72 -15.10
CA SER A 152 6.33 9.74 -13.77
C SER A 152 5.25 9.91 -12.68
N VAL A 153 5.53 9.41 -11.48
CA VAL A 153 4.65 9.64 -10.31
C VAL A 153 4.40 11.14 -10.14
N ALA A 154 5.44 11.96 -10.34
CA ALA A 154 5.33 13.41 -10.24
C ALA A 154 4.33 14.00 -11.24
N TRP A 155 4.38 13.55 -12.49
CA TRP A 155 3.47 13.98 -13.54
C TRP A 155 2.02 13.60 -13.20
N GLN A 156 1.79 12.36 -12.78
CA GLN A 156 0.46 11.85 -12.39
C GLN A 156 -0.12 12.67 -11.25
N LEU A 157 0.70 12.96 -10.22
CA LEU A 157 0.29 13.80 -9.11
C LEU A 157 -0.09 15.20 -9.57
N ASP A 158 0.67 15.82 -10.47
CA ASP A 158 0.41 17.17 -10.96
C ASP A 158 -0.86 17.29 -11.81
N GLN A 159 -1.39 16.18 -12.35
CA GLN A 159 -2.68 16.18 -13.05
C GLN A 159 -3.88 16.16 -12.10
N VAL A 160 -3.68 15.94 -10.80
CA VAL A 160 -4.79 15.87 -9.84
C VAL A 160 -5.41 17.26 -9.66
N ASN A 161 -6.58 17.45 -10.26
CA ASN A 161 -7.40 18.65 -10.17
C ASN A 161 -8.79 18.29 -9.65
N THR A 162 -8.96 18.30 -8.33
CA THR A 162 -10.23 17.94 -7.68
C THR A 162 -10.41 18.71 -6.37
N THR A 163 -11.67 18.93 -5.99
CA THR A 163 -12.05 19.48 -4.69
C THR A 163 -12.28 18.39 -3.63
N ARG A 164 -12.27 17.11 -4.03
CA ARG A 164 -12.38 15.94 -3.14
C ARG A 164 -11.14 15.80 -2.26
N HIS A 165 -11.26 15.08 -1.14
CA HIS A 165 -10.09 14.75 -0.32
C HIS A 165 -9.16 13.79 -1.07
N ILE A 166 -7.95 14.25 -1.37
CA ILE A 166 -6.98 13.49 -2.16
C ILE A 166 -6.30 12.44 -1.28
N VAL A 167 -6.37 11.18 -1.71
CA VAL A 167 -5.70 10.03 -1.09
C VAL A 167 -4.85 9.35 -2.15
N VAL A 168 -3.53 9.29 -1.95
CA VAL A 168 -2.60 8.74 -2.93
C VAL A 168 -1.88 7.53 -2.37
N VAL A 169 -1.85 6.43 -3.13
CA VAL A 169 -1.00 5.26 -2.85
C VAL A 169 -0.01 5.07 -4.00
N ILE A 170 1.28 5.07 -3.69
CA ILE A 170 2.36 4.89 -4.67
C ILE A 170 3.04 3.55 -4.42
N HIS A 171 3.24 2.76 -5.48
CA HIS A 171 3.99 1.51 -5.44
C HIS A 171 4.99 1.45 -6.59
N MET A 172 6.28 1.36 -6.24
CA MET A 172 7.39 1.26 -7.19
C MET A 172 8.27 0.11 -6.71
N TYR A 173 8.02 -1.10 -7.21
CA TYR A 173 8.69 -2.29 -6.71
C TYR A 173 9.20 -3.18 -7.86
N LEU A 174 8.44 -4.21 -8.23
CA LEU A 174 9.00 -5.35 -8.96
C LEU A 174 9.36 -5.04 -10.42
N HIS A 175 8.61 -4.12 -11.04
CA HIS A 175 8.93 -3.67 -12.40
C HIS A 175 10.20 -2.82 -12.48
N LEU A 176 10.63 -2.25 -11.35
CA LEU A 176 11.90 -1.52 -11.21
C LEU A 176 12.98 -2.36 -10.49
N ALA A 177 12.67 -3.57 -10.05
CA ALA A 177 13.63 -4.46 -9.37
C ALA A 177 14.81 -4.88 -10.26
N ARG A 178 14.68 -4.69 -11.59
CA ARG A 178 15.72 -5.02 -12.58
C ARG A 178 16.59 -3.82 -12.97
N THR A 179 16.39 -2.65 -12.36
CA THR A 179 17.19 -1.47 -12.62
C THR A 179 18.35 -1.37 -11.62
N ILE A 180 19.35 -0.54 -11.95
CA ILE A 180 20.39 -0.19 -10.99
C ILE A 180 19.80 0.69 -9.86
N PRO A 181 20.37 0.66 -8.65
CA PRO A 181 19.87 1.44 -7.51
C PRO A 181 19.70 2.95 -7.80
N ASP A 182 20.58 3.54 -8.60
CA ASP A 182 20.52 4.96 -8.95
C ASP A 182 19.30 5.32 -9.82
N GLU A 183 18.92 4.43 -10.73
CA GLU A 183 17.71 4.59 -11.55
C GLU A 183 16.46 4.54 -10.65
N TYR A 184 16.39 3.54 -9.76
CA TYR A 184 15.31 3.47 -8.77
C TYR A 184 15.24 4.75 -7.90
N ARG A 185 16.39 5.24 -7.43
CA ARG A 185 16.49 6.47 -6.66
C ARG A 185 16.01 7.70 -7.45
N ALA A 186 16.27 7.77 -8.75
CA ALA A 186 15.75 8.84 -9.60
C ALA A 186 14.22 8.86 -9.62
N HIS A 187 13.58 7.70 -9.77
CA HIS A 187 12.11 7.59 -9.67
C HIS A 187 11.57 8.03 -8.32
N VAL A 188 12.23 7.62 -7.23
CA VAL A 188 11.86 8.00 -5.85
C VAL A 188 12.00 9.51 -5.64
N LYS A 189 13.09 10.13 -6.11
CA LYS A 189 13.30 11.58 -6.06
C LYS A 189 12.22 12.35 -6.81
N GLU A 190 11.86 11.90 -8.01
CA GLU A 190 10.79 12.50 -8.80
C GLU A 190 9.43 12.36 -8.09
N ALA A 191 9.10 11.16 -7.59
CA ALA A 191 7.89 10.94 -6.80
C ALA A 191 7.81 11.90 -5.60
N LYS A 192 8.90 12.04 -4.84
CA LYS A 192 8.99 12.99 -3.72
C LYS A 192 8.75 14.43 -4.16
N ARG A 193 9.36 14.88 -5.28
CA ARG A 193 9.13 16.24 -5.80
C ARG A 193 7.66 16.49 -6.14
N GLY A 194 6.98 15.48 -6.71
CA GLY A 194 5.54 15.53 -6.96
C GLY A 194 4.70 15.59 -5.67
N ILE A 195 5.08 14.81 -4.66
CA ILE A 195 4.43 14.81 -3.33
C ILE A 195 4.62 16.16 -2.64
N ASP A 196 5.81 16.74 -2.70
CA ASP A 196 6.08 18.07 -2.14
C ASP A 196 5.21 19.15 -2.82
N ARG A 197 5.02 19.07 -4.15
CA ARG A 197 4.06 19.94 -4.86
C ARG A 197 2.61 19.66 -4.48
N LEU A 198 2.24 18.39 -4.29
CA LEU A 198 0.89 18.01 -3.84
C LEU A 198 0.58 18.62 -2.48
N PHE A 199 1.46 18.49 -1.50
CA PHE A 199 1.24 19.08 -0.18
C PHE A 199 1.17 20.61 -0.19
N LYS A 200 1.83 21.28 -1.14
CA LYS A 200 1.70 22.74 -1.29
C LYS A 200 0.31 23.16 -1.77
N ARG A 201 -0.29 22.41 -2.71
CA ARG A 201 -1.63 22.71 -3.27
C ARG A 201 -2.78 22.12 -2.47
N ALA A 202 -2.55 20.99 -1.80
CA ALA A 202 -3.52 20.25 -1.00
C ALA A 202 -2.87 19.77 0.32
N PRO A 203 -2.71 20.65 1.32
CA PRO A 203 -2.01 20.34 2.57
C PRO A 203 -2.60 19.14 3.34
N ASN A 204 -3.89 18.88 3.16
CA ASN A 204 -4.62 17.79 3.82
C ASN A 204 -4.57 16.46 3.04
N ALA A 205 -3.90 16.40 1.89
CA ALA A 205 -3.79 15.16 1.13
C ALA A 205 -3.17 14.04 1.99
N ALA A 206 -3.66 12.82 1.84
CA ALA A 206 -3.09 11.64 2.49
C ALA A 206 -2.22 10.89 1.48
N VAL A 207 -0.96 10.63 1.82
CA VAL A 207 -0.01 9.95 0.92
C VAL A 207 0.56 8.72 1.59
N PHE A 208 0.54 7.62 0.84
CA PHE A 208 0.99 6.30 1.26
C PHE A 208 2.03 5.76 0.27
N ILE A 209 3.14 5.24 0.78
CA ILE A 209 4.12 4.49 0.00
C ILE A 209 3.92 3.02 0.31
N LYS A 210 3.44 2.25 -0.66
CA LYS A 210 3.38 0.80 -0.57
C LYS A 210 4.78 0.23 -0.77
N GLY A 211 5.33 -0.37 0.29
CA GLY A 211 6.62 -1.02 0.25
C GLY A 211 6.64 -2.31 -0.59
N PRO A 212 7.83 -2.90 -0.76
CA PRO A 212 8.00 -4.23 -1.31
C PRO A 212 7.14 -5.29 -0.60
N HIS A 213 6.75 -6.32 -1.36
CA HIS A 213 6.15 -7.55 -0.82
C HIS A 213 6.86 -8.77 -1.40
N GLY A 214 6.81 -9.88 -0.69
CA GLY A 214 7.44 -11.13 -1.02
C GLY A 214 6.90 -11.73 -2.31
N VAL A 215 7.80 -12.26 -3.12
CA VAL A 215 7.52 -12.98 -4.35
C VAL A 215 8.42 -14.21 -4.35
N THR A 216 7.87 -15.40 -4.10
CA THR A 216 8.63 -16.66 -4.09
C THR A 216 8.33 -17.54 -5.30
N THR A 217 7.77 -16.95 -6.37
CA THR A 217 7.41 -17.68 -7.58
C THR A 217 8.66 -18.33 -8.20
N SER A 218 8.61 -19.64 -8.42
CA SER A 218 9.74 -20.45 -8.92
C SER A 218 10.31 -20.02 -10.28
N SER A 219 9.53 -19.30 -11.09
CA SER A 219 9.96 -18.76 -12.39
C SER A 219 10.66 -17.40 -12.30
N PHE A 220 10.71 -16.76 -11.12
CA PHE A 220 11.34 -15.46 -10.91
C PHE A 220 12.61 -15.60 -10.06
N GLN A 221 13.72 -15.97 -10.71
CA GLN A 221 15.04 -16.12 -10.08
C GLN A 221 15.72 -14.75 -9.86
N ALA A 222 15.15 -13.91 -9.01
CA ALA A 222 15.77 -12.65 -8.59
C ALA A 222 16.01 -12.67 -7.07
N PRO A 223 17.08 -12.02 -6.57
CA PRO A 223 17.35 -11.91 -5.14
C PRO A 223 16.41 -10.86 -4.51
N VAL A 224 15.10 -11.14 -4.51
CA VAL A 224 14.04 -10.19 -4.12
C VAL A 224 14.21 -9.65 -2.71
N ASP A 225 14.72 -10.45 -1.78
CA ASP A 225 15.02 -10.04 -0.41
C ASP A 225 16.11 -8.96 -0.35
N PHE A 226 17.17 -9.12 -1.16
CA PHE A 226 18.26 -8.16 -1.28
C PHE A 226 17.80 -6.89 -2.00
N ILE A 227 17.08 -7.04 -3.11
CA ILE A 227 16.54 -5.91 -3.89
C ILE A 227 15.60 -5.07 -3.03
N ARG A 228 14.71 -5.72 -2.27
CA ARG A 228 13.87 -5.05 -1.28
C ARG A 228 14.69 -4.18 -0.36
N LYS A 229 15.76 -4.71 0.25
CA LYS A 229 16.54 -3.96 1.24
C LYS A 229 17.16 -2.70 0.65
N ILE A 230 17.64 -2.77 -0.59
CA ILE A 230 18.12 -1.60 -1.31
C ILE A 230 16.98 -0.59 -1.53
N GLN A 231 15.83 -1.05 -2.01
CA GLN A 231 14.69 -0.17 -2.32
C GLN A 231 14.09 0.46 -1.07
N GLU A 232 13.91 -0.28 0.03
CA GLU A 232 13.48 0.22 1.34
C GLU A 232 14.45 1.30 1.86
N GLN A 233 15.77 1.06 1.75
CA GLN A 233 16.78 2.03 2.16
C GLN A 233 16.69 3.33 1.34
N ILE A 234 16.56 3.22 0.01
CA ILE A 234 16.42 4.38 -0.87
C ILE A 234 15.13 5.15 -0.53
N LEU A 235 14.01 4.45 -0.37
CA LEU A 235 12.74 5.07 0.04
C LEU A 235 12.94 5.83 1.36
N PHE A 236 13.52 5.20 2.39
CA PHE A 236 13.77 5.86 3.66
C PHE A 236 14.65 7.11 3.51
N GLU A 237 15.79 7.00 2.82
CA GLU A 237 16.74 8.10 2.66
C GLU A 237 16.15 9.32 1.95
N GLU A 238 15.37 9.10 0.90
CA GLU A 238 14.76 10.19 0.13
C GLU A 238 13.56 10.78 0.89
N PHE A 239 12.76 9.95 1.56
CA PHE A 239 11.57 10.40 2.28
C PHE A 239 11.83 10.89 3.70
N LYS A 240 13.01 10.68 4.30
CA LYS A 240 13.33 10.98 5.73
C LYS A 240 12.90 12.37 6.20
N ASN A 241 12.93 13.38 5.31
CA ASN A 241 12.55 14.76 5.64
C ASN A 241 11.04 15.03 5.63
N ILE A 242 10.23 14.06 5.19
CA ILE A 242 8.76 14.15 5.10
C ILE A 242 8.04 12.91 5.68
N ILE A 243 8.74 12.04 6.42
CA ILE A 243 8.16 10.83 7.04
C ILE A 243 7.01 11.12 8.02
N ASP A 244 6.94 12.34 8.54
CA ASP A 244 5.82 12.78 9.38
C ASP A 244 4.52 13.03 8.61
N LYS A 245 4.61 13.15 7.29
CA LYS A 245 3.47 13.44 6.41
C LYS A 245 3.02 12.24 5.61
N VAL A 246 3.91 11.27 5.39
CA VAL A 246 3.71 10.12 4.51
C VAL A 246 3.73 8.82 5.32
N VAL A 247 2.76 7.93 5.09
CA VAL A 247 2.71 6.59 5.71
C VAL A 247 3.46 5.60 4.83
N PHE A 248 4.35 4.81 5.41
CA PHE A 248 4.94 3.65 4.75
C PHE A 248 4.11 2.41 5.08
N LEU A 249 3.61 1.71 4.06
CA LEU A 249 2.86 0.47 4.24
C LEU A 249 3.86 -0.69 4.13
N ASN A 250 4.38 -1.12 5.28
CA ASN A 250 5.19 -2.32 5.40
C ASN A 250 4.31 -3.56 5.32
N GLN A 251 4.34 -4.23 4.17
CA GLN A 251 3.52 -5.41 3.89
C GLN A 251 4.36 -6.65 3.60
N TRP A 252 5.67 -6.57 3.84
CA TRP A 252 6.59 -7.67 3.53
C TRP A 252 6.27 -8.92 4.34
N ASP A 253 6.12 -8.77 5.66
CA ASP A 253 5.90 -9.91 6.55
C ASP A 253 4.55 -10.59 6.29
N MET A 254 3.57 -9.88 5.70
CA MET A 254 2.30 -10.46 5.24
C MET A 254 2.54 -11.54 4.17
N THR A 255 3.47 -11.28 3.26
CA THR A 255 3.77 -12.23 2.17
C THR A 255 4.86 -13.24 2.54
N ALA A 256 5.83 -12.84 3.37
CA ALA A 256 6.90 -13.73 3.81
C ALA A 256 6.40 -14.76 4.82
N GLY A 257 5.60 -14.34 5.81
CA GLY A 257 5.08 -15.20 6.86
C GLY A 257 4.03 -16.21 6.40
N SER A 258 3.40 -15.98 5.25
CA SER A 258 2.41 -16.88 4.64
C SER A 258 2.97 -17.75 3.51
N ALA A 259 4.29 -17.66 3.24
CA ALA A 259 4.95 -18.28 2.09
C ALA A 259 4.21 -18.01 0.76
N SER A 260 3.77 -16.76 0.55
CA SER A 260 3.01 -16.38 -0.65
C SER A 260 3.84 -16.63 -1.93
N ILE A 261 3.44 -17.64 -2.69
CA ILE A 261 4.13 -18.08 -3.92
C ILE A 261 3.90 -17.12 -5.09
N PRO A 262 2.68 -16.67 -5.40
CA PRO A 262 2.43 -15.89 -6.61
C PRO A 262 2.93 -14.44 -6.52
N ILE A 263 3.37 -13.90 -7.65
CA ILE A 263 3.75 -12.49 -7.84
C ILE A 263 2.62 -11.49 -7.55
N HIS A 264 1.38 -11.91 -7.83
CA HIS A 264 0.16 -11.20 -7.46
C HIS A 264 -0.45 -11.91 -6.25
N THR A 265 -0.54 -11.21 -5.13
CA THR A 265 -1.10 -11.75 -3.90
C THR A 265 -2.50 -12.32 -4.13
N ASN A 266 -2.81 -13.47 -3.52
CA ASN A 266 -4.15 -14.03 -3.58
C ASN A 266 -5.19 -13.07 -2.94
N LYS A 267 -6.49 -13.37 -3.12
CA LYS A 267 -7.58 -12.49 -2.67
C LYS A 267 -7.49 -12.15 -1.18
N ASP A 268 -7.16 -13.10 -0.32
CA ASP A 268 -7.09 -12.86 1.12
C ASP A 268 -5.94 -11.94 1.49
N HIS A 269 -4.76 -12.15 0.93
CA HIS A 269 -3.61 -11.25 1.12
C HIS A 269 -3.90 -9.84 0.59
N LEU A 270 -4.51 -9.75 -0.60
CA LEU A 270 -4.93 -8.48 -1.19
C LEU A 270 -5.87 -7.71 -0.26
N ASN A 271 -6.90 -8.37 0.28
CA ASN A 271 -7.84 -7.75 1.21
C ASN A 271 -7.10 -7.21 2.44
N ASN A 272 -6.25 -8.02 3.06
CA ASN A 272 -5.49 -7.61 4.25
C ASN A 272 -4.51 -6.47 3.96
N MET A 273 -3.90 -6.44 2.77
CA MET A 273 -3.01 -5.34 2.36
C MET A 273 -3.78 -4.03 2.18
N VAL A 274 -4.98 -4.09 1.57
CA VAL A 274 -5.88 -2.93 1.46
C VAL A 274 -6.39 -2.51 2.84
N ASP A 275 -6.72 -3.45 3.72
CA ASP A 275 -7.13 -3.15 5.10
C ASP A 275 -6.06 -2.42 5.88
N LEU A 276 -4.80 -2.84 5.78
CA LEU A 276 -3.71 -2.14 6.44
C LEU A 276 -3.67 -0.67 5.99
N PHE A 277 -3.76 -0.43 4.68
CA PHE A 277 -3.88 0.91 4.12
C PHE A 277 -5.07 1.68 4.72
N LEU A 278 -6.26 1.09 4.67
CA LEU A 278 -7.48 1.75 5.14
C LEU A 278 -7.46 1.97 6.67
N SER A 279 -6.78 1.14 7.44
CA SER A 279 -6.66 1.31 8.90
C SER A 279 -5.88 2.57 9.30
N TYR A 280 -4.94 3.01 8.45
CA TYR A 280 -4.19 4.25 8.64
C TYR A 280 -4.92 5.49 8.15
N PHE A 281 -5.93 5.33 7.28
CA PHE A 281 -6.68 6.45 6.71
C PHE A 281 -8.03 6.66 7.41
N CYS A 282 -8.78 5.57 7.59
CA CYS A 282 -10.13 5.56 8.12
C CYS A 282 -10.16 5.53 9.65
N HIS A 283 -11.14 6.23 10.19
CA HIS A 283 -11.35 6.42 11.62
C HIS A 283 -12.84 6.48 11.94
#